data_AF-A0A7C1MLE3-F1
#
_entry.id   AF-A0A7C1MLE3-F1
#
_cell.length_a   1.000
_cell.length_b   1.000
_cell.length_c   1.000
_cell.angle_alpha   90.00
_cell.angle_beta   90.00
_cell.angle_gamma   90.00
#
_symmetry.space_group_name_H-M   'P 1'
#
loop_
_entity.id
_entity.type
_entity.pdbx_description
1 polymer ?
#
loop_
_entity_poly.entity_id
_entity_poly.type
_entity_poly.pdbx_seq_one_letter_code
_entity_poly.pdbx_strand_id
1 'polypeptide(L)'
;MKIIDLSLAIDDTAFEVHDMHITRVSHKDGIEKLNKVLLCKSLSGKIKYLLGKRIIKKNDLPDEEFLSLEVVHSPVHIGTHLDYSYHYGSKSEGRASKTSDQIPLEWCISDGVRLNFYHKKSGETITKKDVQDELKRINYRLKPLDIVLLFTGRDKLFGSKDYFSDYPAVDISAI
;
A
#
# COMPACT_ATOMS: atom_id res chain seq x y z
N MET A 1 14.53 -16.83 13.74
CA MET A 1 13.34 -16.55 12.91
C MET A 1 13.80 -15.77 11.68
N LYS A 2 13.37 -16.15 10.48
CA LYS A 2 13.66 -15.41 9.24
C LYS A 2 12.43 -14.56 8.91
N ILE A 3 12.59 -13.25 8.82
CA ILE A 3 11.53 -12.34 8.36
C ILE A 3 11.74 -12.15 6.86
N ILE A 4 10.66 -12.28 6.09
CA ILE A 4 10.64 -12.00 4.66
C ILE A 4 9.63 -10.88 4.47
N ASP A 5 10.11 -9.75 3.96
CA ASP A 5 9.27 -8.64 3.58
C ASP A 5 8.74 -8.87 2.15
N LEU A 6 7.42 -8.80 2.00
CA LEU A 6 6.72 -8.91 0.72
C LEU A 6 6.10 -7.59 0.29
N SER A 7 6.39 -6.49 1.02
CA SER A 7 5.77 -5.21 0.78
C SER A 7 6.36 -4.50 -0.44
N LEU A 8 5.47 -3.88 -1.21
CA LEU A 8 5.76 -2.85 -2.19
C LEU A 8 5.41 -1.52 -1.56
N ALA A 9 6.34 -0.57 -1.67
CA ALA A 9 6.20 0.75 -1.06
C ALA A 9 5.12 1.60 -1.74
N ILE A 10 4.60 2.58 -1.00
CA ILE A 10 3.93 3.74 -1.60
C ILE A 10 5.03 4.70 -2.01
N ASP A 11 5.27 4.83 -3.31
CA ASP A 11 6.35 5.62 -3.90
C ASP A 11 5.78 6.59 -4.93
N ASP A 12 5.81 7.89 -4.63
CA ASP A 12 5.28 8.94 -5.52
C ASP A 12 6.22 9.29 -6.69
N THR A 13 7.29 8.53 -6.87
CA THR A 13 8.15 8.55 -8.06
C THR A 13 7.89 7.37 -8.99
N ALA A 14 7.22 6.32 -8.50
CA ALA A 14 6.82 5.16 -9.29
C ALA A 14 5.71 5.52 -10.28
N PHE A 15 5.69 4.85 -11.44
CA PHE A 15 4.53 4.93 -12.31
C PHE A 15 3.32 4.27 -11.63
N GLU A 16 2.22 5.03 -11.54
CA GLU A 16 0.93 4.58 -11.02
C GLU A 16 -0.21 5.03 -11.95
N VAL A 17 -1.28 4.24 -12.01
CA VAL A 17 -2.45 4.55 -12.86
C VAL A 17 -3.44 5.52 -12.21
N HIS A 18 -3.38 5.65 -10.88
CA HIS A 18 -4.18 6.58 -10.11
C HIS A 18 -3.33 7.73 -9.59
N ASP A 19 -3.95 8.89 -9.37
CA ASP A 19 -3.26 10.01 -8.72
C ASP A 19 -2.86 9.63 -7.30
N MET A 20 -1.56 9.69 -7.04
CA MET A 20 -0.95 9.46 -5.74
C MET A 20 0.27 10.36 -5.61
N HIS A 21 0.39 11.04 -4.48
CA HIS A 21 1.54 11.90 -4.21
C HIS A 21 1.81 12.03 -2.72
N ILE A 22 3.06 12.31 -2.37
CA ILE A 22 3.47 12.55 -0.99
C ILE A 22 3.92 14.00 -0.86
N THR A 23 3.18 14.78 -0.07
CA THR A 23 3.63 16.14 0.27
C THR A 23 4.63 16.07 1.41
N ARG A 24 5.77 16.76 1.26
CA ARG A 24 6.88 16.71 2.22
C ARG A 24 7.18 18.10 2.74
N VAL A 25 7.32 18.21 4.06
CA VAL A 25 7.83 19.39 4.77
C VAL A 25 9.18 19.00 5.35
N SER A 26 10.23 19.70 4.93
CA SER A 26 11.57 19.50 5.47
C SER A 26 11.67 20.04 6.91
N HIS A 27 12.69 19.63 7.65
CA HIS A 27 12.95 20.19 8.98
C HIS A 27 13.18 21.71 8.95
N LYS A 28 13.76 22.26 7.87
CA LYS A 28 13.93 23.72 7.72
C LYS A 28 12.60 24.43 7.51
N ASP A 29 11.70 23.80 6.75
CA ASP A 29 10.38 24.37 6.44
C ASP A 29 9.37 24.15 7.58
N GLY A 30 9.61 23.19 8.47
CA GLY A 30 8.71 22.84 9.56
C GLY A 30 8.51 23.96 10.58
N ILE A 31 9.51 24.83 10.77
CA ILE A 31 9.39 26.06 11.58
C ILE A 31 8.28 26.95 11.01
N GLU A 32 8.31 27.22 9.70
CA GLU A 32 7.33 28.10 9.07
C GLU A 32 5.95 27.42 9.01
N LYS A 33 5.91 26.12 8.72
CA LYS A 33 4.68 25.32 8.75
C LYS A 33 3.99 25.40 10.11
N LEU A 34 4.72 25.18 11.20
CA LEU A 34 4.17 25.24 12.56
C LEU A 34 3.63 26.64 12.86
N ASN A 35 4.43 27.68 12.61
CA ASN A 35 4.01 29.07 12.84
C ASN A 35 2.72 29.39 12.09
N LYS A 36 2.63 28.98 10.81
CA LYS A 36 1.43 29.12 10.00
C LYS A 36 0.24 28.35 10.59
N VAL A 37 0.42 27.10 10.98
CA VAL A 37 -0.67 26.26 11.54
C VAL A 37 -1.18 26.80 12.87
N LEU A 38 -0.30 27.26 13.76
CA LEU A 38 -0.68 27.76 15.08
C LEU A 38 -1.30 29.16 15.02
N LEU A 39 -0.74 30.07 14.22
CA LEU A 39 -1.21 31.45 14.14
C LEU A 39 -2.40 31.63 13.19
N CYS A 40 -2.51 30.87 12.10
CA CYS A 40 -3.55 31.09 11.10
C CYS A 40 -4.90 30.42 11.41
N LYS A 41 -5.14 30.02 12.67
CA LYS A 41 -6.42 29.45 13.14
C LYS A 41 -7.56 30.48 13.21
N SER A 42 -7.25 31.78 13.23
CA SER A 42 -8.23 32.87 13.25
C SER A 42 -7.83 34.00 12.29
N LEU A 43 -8.78 34.87 11.93
CA LEU A 43 -8.51 36.02 11.05
C LEU A 43 -7.48 36.99 11.67
N SER A 44 -7.61 37.29 12.96
CA SER A 44 -6.65 38.14 13.68
C SER A 44 -5.26 37.50 13.78
N GLY A 45 -5.19 36.19 13.93
CA GLY A 45 -3.94 35.44 13.93
C GLY A 45 -3.26 35.41 12.55
N LYS A 46 -4.03 35.27 11.46
CA LYS A 46 -3.53 35.40 10.08
C LYS A 46 -2.91 36.78 9.82
N ILE A 47 -3.58 37.85 10.26
CA ILE A 47 -3.04 39.23 10.15
C ILE A 47 -1.73 39.35 10.92
N LYS A 48 -1.67 38.86 12.16
CA LYS A 48 -0.43 38.90 12.98
C LYS A 48 0.71 38.14 12.31
N TYR A 49 0.44 36.99 11.72
CA TYR A 49 1.43 36.20 10.99
C TYR A 49 1.95 36.92 9.74
N LEU A 50 1.06 37.56 8.97
CA LEU A 50 1.41 38.40 7.82
C LEU A 50 2.26 39.61 8.23
N LEU A 51 2.00 40.18 9.42
CA LEU A 51 2.82 41.23 10.03
C LEU A 51 4.15 40.72 10.62
N GLY A 52 4.54 39.47 10.34
CA GLY A 52 5.83 38.91 10.74
C GLY A 52 5.86 38.28 12.13
N LYS A 53 4.73 38.18 12.84
CA LYS A 53 4.71 37.49 14.14
C LYS A 53 5.06 36.00 13.95
N ARG A 54 5.96 35.50 14.80
CA ARG A 54 6.33 34.09 14.92
C ARG A 54 6.25 33.68 16.39
N ILE A 55 5.75 32.48 16.65
CA ILE A 55 5.71 31.81 17.97
C ILE A 55 7.09 31.19 18.25
N ILE A 56 7.67 30.51 17.27
CA ILE A 56 9.01 29.94 17.33
C ILE A 56 9.84 30.56 16.21
N LYS A 57 11.03 31.06 16.54
CA LYS A 57 12.00 31.59 15.58
C LYS A 57 13.08 30.54 15.32
N LYS A 58 13.77 30.70 14.18
CA LYS A 58 14.88 29.83 13.79
C LYS A 58 15.94 29.68 14.89
N ASN A 59 16.36 30.82 15.44
CA ASN A 59 17.41 30.89 16.45
C ASN A 59 16.98 30.36 17.82
N ASP A 60 15.69 30.02 18.00
CA ASP A 60 15.19 29.40 19.23
C ASP A 60 15.46 27.88 19.22
N LEU A 61 15.97 27.32 18.12
CA LEU A 61 16.11 25.88 17.88
C LEU A 61 17.53 25.50 17.44
N PRO A 62 18.02 24.31 17.80
CA PRO A 62 19.26 23.76 17.26
C PRO A 62 19.22 23.71 15.73
N ASP A 63 20.34 24.06 15.10
CA ASP A 63 20.54 24.01 13.65
C ASP A 63 19.50 24.76 12.81
N GLU A 64 18.70 25.63 13.44
CA GLU A 64 17.57 26.34 12.83
C GLU A 64 16.54 25.40 12.17
N GLU A 65 16.33 24.23 12.76
CA GLU A 65 15.48 23.16 12.22
C GLU A 65 14.38 22.73 13.20
N PHE A 66 13.22 22.36 12.65
CA PHE A 66 12.09 21.84 13.41
C PHE A 66 11.20 20.94 12.58
N LEU A 67 10.86 19.75 13.09
CA LEU A 67 9.82 18.82 12.62
C LEU A 67 9.67 18.67 11.10
N SER A 68 10.05 17.52 10.55
CA SER A 68 9.59 17.11 9.23
C SER A 68 8.17 16.55 9.29
N LEU A 69 7.48 16.57 8.15
CA LEU A 69 6.18 15.91 7.98
C LEU A 69 6.05 15.42 6.55
N GLU A 70 5.57 14.18 6.41
CA GLU A 70 5.11 13.65 5.13
C GLU A 70 3.60 13.38 5.22
N VAL A 71 2.85 13.74 4.18
CA VAL A 71 1.43 13.42 4.06
C VAL A 71 1.21 12.67 2.76
N VAL A 72 0.77 11.43 2.88
CA VAL A 72 0.45 10.55 1.75
C VAL A 72 -0.98 10.83 1.30
N HIS A 73 -1.13 11.21 0.04
CA HIS A 73 -2.42 11.32 -0.64
C HIS A 73 -2.53 10.15 -1.62
N SER A 74 -3.29 9.12 -1.25
CA SER A 74 -3.34 7.87 -2.00
C SER A 74 -4.71 7.19 -1.90
N PRO A 75 -5.19 6.57 -2.99
CA PRO A 75 -6.16 5.49 -2.90
C PRO A 75 -5.62 4.34 -2.02
N VAL A 76 -6.52 3.53 -1.47
CA VAL A 76 -6.16 2.38 -0.62
C VAL A 76 -5.65 1.17 -1.41
N HIS A 77 -5.60 1.26 -2.74
CA HIS A 77 -5.19 0.19 -3.67
C HIS A 77 -3.79 0.44 -4.28
N ILE A 78 -2.94 1.20 -3.60
CA ILE A 78 -1.57 1.50 -4.03
C ILE A 78 -0.57 0.71 -3.19
N GLY A 79 0.52 0.24 -3.81
CA GLY A 79 1.53 -0.60 -3.15
C GLY A 79 0.97 -1.95 -2.70
N THR A 80 1.51 -2.53 -1.63
CA THR A 80 0.90 -3.72 -1.01
C THR A 80 -0.36 -3.37 -0.26
N HIS A 81 -1.50 -3.92 -0.71
CA HIS A 81 -2.82 -3.60 -0.19
C HIS A 81 -3.69 -4.86 -0.06
N LEU A 82 -4.92 -4.67 0.47
CA LEU A 82 -5.93 -5.71 0.61
C LEU A 82 -7.18 -5.32 -0.16
N ASP A 83 -7.55 -6.14 -1.14
CA ASP A 83 -8.88 -6.09 -1.73
C ASP A 83 -9.87 -6.93 -0.91
N TYR A 84 -11.09 -6.43 -0.77
CA TYR A 84 -12.17 -7.07 -0.02
C TYR A 84 -13.48 -6.99 -0.80
N SER A 85 -14.47 -7.81 -0.44
CA SER A 85 -15.69 -8.01 -1.24
C SER A 85 -16.42 -6.72 -1.65
N TYR A 86 -16.41 -5.68 -0.80
CA TYR A 86 -17.06 -4.40 -1.12
C TYR A 86 -16.42 -3.68 -2.32
N HIS A 87 -15.12 -3.89 -2.55
CA HIS A 87 -14.41 -3.38 -3.74
C HIS A 87 -15.04 -3.89 -5.05
N TYR A 88 -15.54 -5.13 -5.06
CA TYR A 88 -16.12 -5.75 -6.26
C TYR A 88 -17.64 -5.61 -6.39
N GLY A 89 -18.35 -5.25 -5.32
CA GLY A 89 -19.79 -5.02 -5.37
C GLY A 89 -20.44 -4.90 -3.99
N SER A 90 -21.66 -4.37 -3.95
CA SER A 90 -22.41 -4.17 -2.69
C SER A 90 -22.92 -5.48 -2.07
N LYS A 91 -22.97 -6.57 -2.84
CA LYS A 91 -23.34 -7.91 -2.39
C LYS A 91 -22.30 -8.94 -2.83
N SER A 92 -22.09 -9.95 -1.99
CA SER A 92 -21.22 -11.09 -2.23
C SER A 92 -21.87 -12.32 -1.61
N GLU A 93 -21.90 -13.46 -2.31
CA GLU A 93 -22.52 -14.71 -1.81
C GLU A 93 -23.98 -14.55 -1.33
N GLY A 94 -24.76 -13.68 -1.98
CA GLY A 94 -26.16 -13.41 -1.60
C GLY A 94 -26.34 -12.54 -0.34
N ARG A 95 -25.27 -12.15 0.33
CA ARG A 95 -25.25 -11.28 1.51
C ARG A 95 -24.62 -9.92 1.19
N ALA A 96 -24.73 -8.95 2.11
CA ALA A 96 -24.01 -7.69 1.99
C ALA A 96 -22.49 -7.94 1.99
N SER A 97 -21.77 -7.22 1.14
CA SER A 97 -20.31 -7.29 1.10
C SER A 97 -19.68 -6.69 2.36
N LYS A 98 -18.57 -7.28 2.78
CA LYS A 98 -17.77 -6.81 3.91
C LYS A 98 -16.90 -5.62 3.51
N THR A 99 -16.90 -4.57 4.34
CA THR A 99 -15.91 -3.48 4.33
C THR A 99 -14.63 -3.90 5.06
N SER A 100 -13.56 -3.12 4.95
CA SER A 100 -12.23 -3.45 5.50
C SER A 100 -12.24 -3.72 7.00
N ASP A 101 -13.01 -2.94 7.77
CA ASP A 101 -13.17 -3.07 9.22
C ASP A 101 -13.93 -4.34 9.64
N GLN A 102 -14.57 -5.03 8.69
CA GLN A 102 -15.34 -6.25 8.92
C GLN A 102 -14.59 -7.53 8.50
N ILE A 103 -13.36 -7.38 7.99
CA ILE A 103 -12.49 -8.50 7.64
C ILE A 103 -11.89 -9.09 8.92
N PRO A 104 -12.13 -10.38 9.21
CA PRO A 104 -11.55 -11.01 10.39
C PRO A 104 -10.02 -11.08 10.30
N LEU A 105 -9.33 -10.75 11.39
CA LEU A 105 -7.86 -10.67 11.39
C LEU A 105 -7.22 -12.04 11.16
N GLU A 106 -7.87 -13.13 11.58
CA GLU A 106 -7.43 -14.50 11.35
C GLU A 106 -7.39 -14.90 9.86
N TRP A 107 -8.04 -14.13 8.97
CA TRP A 107 -7.89 -14.31 7.53
C TRP A 107 -6.58 -13.69 7.00
N CYS A 108 -6.02 -12.74 7.74
CA CYS A 108 -4.82 -11.99 7.36
C CYS A 108 -3.56 -12.44 8.12
N ILE A 109 -3.70 -13.26 9.16
CA ILE A 109 -2.59 -13.78 9.97
C ILE A 109 -2.72 -15.29 10.10
N SER A 110 -2.00 -16.01 9.22
CA SER A 110 -2.00 -17.48 9.18
C SER A 110 -0.75 -17.99 8.46
N ASP A 111 -0.66 -19.30 8.28
CA ASP A 111 0.44 -19.94 7.56
C ASP A 111 0.41 -19.55 6.08
N GLY A 112 1.55 -19.05 5.59
CA GLY A 112 1.73 -18.72 4.18
C GLY A 112 2.20 -19.91 3.35
N VAL A 113 1.52 -20.20 2.24
CA VAL A 113 1.87 -21.26 1.29
C VAL A 113 2.30 -20.63 -0.01
N ARG A 114 3.62 -20.59 -0.27
CA ARG A 114 4.18 -20.04 -1.50
C ARG A 114 4.14 -21.07 -2.63
N LEU A 115 3.39 -20.76 -3.68
CA LEU A 115 3.33 -21.54 -4.92
C LEU A 115 4.15 -20.83 -6.00
N ASN A 116 5.09 -21.55 -6.63
CA ASN A 116 6.03 -20.98 -7.60
C ASN A 116 5.48 -20.98 -9.03
N PHE A 117 5.10 -19.80 -9.52
CA PHE A 117 4.67 -19.54 -10.89
C PHE A 117 5.60 -18.57 -11.63
N TYR A 118 6.86 -18.45 -11.20
CA TYR A 118 7.86 -17.59 -11.83
C TYR A 118 8.09 -17.90 -13.33
N HIS A 119 7.78 -19.13 -13.75
CA HIS A 119 7.90 -19.57 -15.14
C HIS A 119 6.76 -19.07 -16.05
N LYS A 120 5.65 -18.58 -15.48
CA LYS A 120 4.48 -18.10 -16.24
C LYS A 120 4.76 -16.74 -16.86
N LYS A 121 4.44 -16.59 -18.14
CA LYS A 121 4.64 -15.38 -18.95
C LYS A 121 3.40 -14.48 -18.93
N SER A 122 3.55 -13.22 -19.38
CA SER A 122 2.39 -12.35 -19.61
C SER A 122 1.40 -13.01 -20.58
N GLY A 123 0.11 -12.85 -20.29
CA GLY A 123 -0.99 -13.43 -21.06
C GLY A 123 -1.22 -14.92 -20.82
N GLU A 124 -0.35 -15.60 -20.08
CA GLU A 124 -0.64 -16.96 -19.61
C GLU A 124 -1.54 -16.96 -18.37
N THR A 125 -2.14 -18.10 -18.08
CA THR A 125 -3.00 -18.29 -16.92
C THR A 125 -2.45 -19.33 -15.95
N ILE A 126 -2.70 -19.09 -14.67
CA ILE A 126 -2.51 -20.06 -13.58
C ILE A 126 -3.84 -20.79 -13.40
N THR A 127 -3.84 -22.09 -13.71
CA THR A 127 -5.03 -22.95 -13.69
C THR A 127 -5.10 -23.82 -12.43
N LYS A 128 -6.25 -24.47 -12.21
CA LYS A 128 -6.38 -25.51 -11.17
C LYS A 128 -5.27 -26.55 -11.20
N LYS A 129 -4.93 -27.01 -12.40
CA LYS A 129 -3.92 -28.06 -12.61
C LYS A 129 -2.54 -27.55 -12.18
N ASP A 130 -2.19 -26.32 -12.55
CA ASP A 130 -0.92 -25.70 -12.15
C ASP A 130 -0.80 -25.64 -10.62
N VAL A 131 -1.87 -25.22 -9.93
CA VAL A 131 -1.92 -25.18 -8.45
C VAL A 131 -1.77 -26.58 -7.85
N GLN A 132 -2.49 -27.58 -8.36
CA GLN A 132 -2.41 -28.96 -7.88
C GLN A 132 -1.02 -29.57 -8.08
N ASP A 133 -0.42 -29.36 -9.25
CA ASP A 133 0.92 -29.83 -9.57
C ASP A 133 1.96 -29.19 -8.65
N GLU A 134 1.84 -27.88 -8.40
CA GLU A 134 2.76 -27.14 -7.54
C GLU A 134 2.64 -27.56 -6.07
N LEU A 135 1.41 -27.75 -5.56
CA LEU A 135 1.16 -28.30 -4.22
C LEU A 135 1.76 -29.71 -4.07
N LYS A 136 1.63 -30.55 -5.10
CA LYS A 136 2.24 -31.88 -5.14
C LYS A 136 3.77 -31.78 -5.14
N ARG A 137 4.35 -30.85 -5.90
CA ARG A 137 5.81 -30.65 -5.98
C ARG A 137 6.40 -30.25 -4.62
N ILE A 138 5.72 -29.39 -3.86
CA ILE A 138 6.14 -29.00 -2.51
C ILE A 138 5.70 -30.00 -1.43
N ASN A 139 4.98 -31.06 -1.81
CA ASN A 139 4.41 -32.07 -0.91
C ASN A 139 3.57 -31.44 0.22
N TYR A 140 2.65 -30.55 -0.13
CA TYR A 140 1.82 -29.83 0.81
C TYR A 140 0.32 -30.04 0.52
N ARG A 141 -0.48 -30.15 1.58
CA ARG A 141 -1.94 -30.18 1.52
C ARG A 141 -2.48 -28.95 2.22
N LEU A 142 -3.20 -28.12 1.48
CA LEU A 142 -3.85 -26.92 2.03
C LEU A 142 -4.77 -27.28 3.20
N LYS A 143 -4.76 -26.42 4.21
CA LYS A 143 -5.68 -26.42 5.35
C LYS A 143 -6.49 -25.12 5.37
N PRO A 144 -7.62 -25.07 6.10
CA PRO A 144 -8.38 -23.84 6.26
C PRO A 144 -7.51 -22.70 6.75
N LEU A 145 -7.75 -21.49 6.21
CA LEU A 145 -7.05 -20.24 6.49
C LEU A 145 -5.59 -20.16 6.01
N ASP A 146 -5.07 -21.12 5.26
CA ASP A 146 -3.76 -20.92 4.60
C ASP A 146 -3.81 -19.69 3.66
N ILE A 147 -2.78 -18.85 3.74
CA ILE A 147 -2.61 -17.70 2.85
C ILE A 147 -1.78 -18.18 1.65
N VAL A 148 -2.46 -18.44 0.53
CA VAL A 148 -1.81 -18.90 -0.70
C VAL A 148 -1.15 -17.73 -1.43
N LEU A 149 0.17 -17.76 -1.56
CA LEU A 149 0.97 -16.74 -2.21
C LEU A 149 1.41 -17.22 -3.60
N LEU A 150 0.87 -16.58 -4.64
CA LEU A 150 1.23 -16.88 -6.04
C LEU A 150 2.51 -16.12 -6.41
N PHE A 151 3.65 -16.80 -6.36
CA PHE A 151 4.94 -16.19 -6.65
C PHE A 151 5.22 -16.19 -8.15
N THR A 152 4.98 -15.05 -8.80
CA THR A 152 5.15 -14.84 -10.26
C THR A 152 6.40 -14.05 -10.64
N GLY A 153 7.05 -13.40 -9.67
CA GLY A 153 8.23 -12.55 -9.89
C GLY A 153 7.95 -11.18 -10.50
N ARG A 154 6.68 -10.77 -10.60
CA ARG A 154 6.25 -9.50 -11.23
C ARG A 154 6.42 -8.28 -10.35
N ASP A 155 6.69 -8.48 -9.05
CA ASP A 155 7.19 -7.46 -8.12
C ASP A 155 8.40 -6.72 -8.68
N LYS A 156 9.25 -7.38 -9.48
CA LYS A 156 10.44 -6.77 -10.12
C LYS A 156 10.12 -5.70 -11.15
N LEU A 157 8.87 -5.62 -11.62
CA LEU A 157 8.43 -4.61 -12.59
C LEU A 157 7.89 -3.36 -11.91
N PHE A 158 7.73 -3.37 -10.58
CA PHE A 158 7.22 -2.24 -9.80
C PHE A 158 7.95 -0.93 -10.15
N GLY A 159 7.19 0.16 -10.26
CA GLY A 159 7.69 1.46 -10.71
C GLY A 159 7.65 1.68 -12.22
N SER A 160 7.39 0.65 -13.03
CA SER A 160 7.27 0.76 -14.49
C SER A 160 5.83 0.58 -14.97
N LYS A 161 5.57 0.97 -16.23
CA LYS A 161 4.29 0.70 -16.90
C LYS A 161 4.02 -0.79 -17.08
N ASP A 162 5.08 -1.59 -17.20
CA ASP A 162 5.00 -3.03 -17.42
C ASP A 162 4.43 -3.74 -16.18
N TYR A 163 4.54 -3.15 -14.99
CA TYR A 163 3.87 -3.67 -13.78
C TYR A 163 2.35 -3.85 -13.97
N PHE A 164 1.72 -3.00 -14.79
CA PHE A 164 0.28 -3.00 -15.05
C PHE A 164 -0.13 -3.81 -16.29
N SER A 165 0.81 -4.49 -16.97
CA SER A 165 0.48 -5.22 -18.21
C SER A 165 1.27 -6.51 -18.45
N ASP A 166 2.43 -6.69 -17.83
CA ASP A 166 3.26 -7.90 -17.93
C ASP A 166 3.11 -8.80 -16.70
N TYR A 167 1.97 -9.49 -16.63
CA TYR A 167 1.70 -10.49 -15.61
C TYR A 167 0.84 -11.65 -16.13
N PRO A 168 0.98 -12.86 -15.56
CA PRO A 168 0.02 -13.92 -15.78
C PRO A 168 -1.28 -13.64 -15.01
N ALA A 169 -2.40 -14.15 -15.51
CA ALA A 169 -3.70 -14.06 -14.83
C ALA A 169 -4.00 -15.34 -14.03
N VAL A 170 -4.94 -15.25 -13.09
CA VAL A 170 -5.48 -16.43 -12.39
C VAL A 170 -6.77 -16.85 -13.09
N ASP A 171 -6.83 -18.10 -13.52
CA ASP A 171 -8.03 -18.66 -14.15
C ASP A 171 -9.10 -18.99 -13.10
N ILE A 172 -10.38 -18.91 -13.46
CA ILE A 172 -11.49 -19.21 -12.56
C ILE A 172 -11.44 -20.65 -12.03
N SER A 173 -10.84 -21.60 -12.76
CA SER A 173 -10.69 -22.98 -12.28
C SER A 173 -9.78 -23.10 -11.06
N ALA A 174 -8.89 -22.14 -10.83
CA ALA A 174 -7.94 -22.13 -9.72
C ALA A 174 -8.53 -21.61 -8.41
N ILE A 175 -9.72 -20.99 -8.45
CA ILE A 175 -10.46 -20.40 -7.33
C ILE A 175 -11.53 -21.38 -6.85
#